data_AF-A0A085J862-F1
#
_entry.id   AF-A0A085J862-F1
#
_cell.length_a   1.000
_cell.length_b   1.000
_cell.length_c   1.000
_cell.angle_alpha   90.00
_cell.angle_beta   90.00
_cell.angle_gamma   90.00
#
_symmetry.space_group_name_H-M   'P 1'
#
loop_
_entity.id
_entity.type
_entity.pdbx_description
1 polymer ?
#
loop_
_entity_poly.entity_id
_entity_poly.type
_entity_poly.pdbx_seq_one_letter_code
_entity_poly.pdbx_strand_id
1 'polypeptide(L)'
;MSYPTENDHNFQPQDPALSDHSPKDAKWDELRASTERVSQFLYRAGDFEKWAHRMHDCTGLLRFAELADTTTGEISLKLRYAEFCHARHCPMCQKRREIVYRSRFLEFLPQTLSEHPKARWVFLTLTIPNVPVESLRDTLKSMNAAWQRFVKRKEFKAVTGWIRTTEVTREAKRKGYAHPHFHCLLMVPPSFFNGKNYTKQSRWAEIWGECMRLDVVPSVDIRAVKGGVDKAILETVKTFTYSVKPETLEADQEWTLEYFRQVHKLRFIAAGGALKDAIRSIDSMTDEDMIYTDDNPKPEAPEKELRQLGYS
;
A
#
# COMPACT_ATOMS: atom_id res chain seq x y z
N MET A 1 -23.25 0.10 -22.30
CA MET A 1 -22.34 0.29 -23.43
C MET A 1 -20.97 -0.16 -22.95
N SER A 2 -20.57 -1.36 -23.34
CA SER A 2 -19.19 -1.86 -23.19
C SER A 2 -18.31 -1.02 -24.11
N TYR A 3 -17.20 -0.51 -23.58
CA TYR A 3 -16.27 0.32 -24.34
C TYR A 3 -15.27 -0.58 -25.05
N PRO A 4 -14.94 -0.32 -26.33
CA PRO A 4 -13.79 -0.90 -26.99
C PRO A 4 -12.56 0.01 -26.84
N THR A 5 -11.54 -0.49 -26.16
CA THR A 5 -10.14 -0.09 -26.20
C THR A 5 -9.44 -0.80 -27.37
N GLU A 6 -8.23 -0.37 -27.74
CA GLU A 6 -7.44 -1.10 -28.76
C GLU A 6 -7.18 -2.57 -28.36
N ASN A 7 -7.23 -2.88 -27.06
CA ASN A 7 -7.12 -4.24 -26.53
C ASN A 7 -8.42 -5.06 -26.64
N ASP A 8 -9.59 -4.42 -26.76
CA ASP A 8 -10.86 -5.13 -26.94
C ASP A 8 -10.96 -5.84 -28.30
N HIS A 9 -10.09 -5.52 -29.25
CA HIS A 9 -9.98 -6.25 -30.52
C HIS A 9 -9.32 -7.63 -30.37
N ASN A 10 -8.63 -7.91 -29.26
CA ASN A 10 -8.05 -9.22 -28.93
C ASN A 10 -8.86 -9.99 -27.89
N PHE A 11 -9.99 -9.44 -27.44
CA PHE A 11 -10.84 -10.02 -26.40
C PHE A 11 -11.67 -11.20 -26.93
N GLN A 12 -11.65 -12.32 -26.20
CA GLN A 12 -12.66 -13.36 -26.33
C GLN A 12 -13.46 -13.50 -25.02
N PRO A 13 -14.79 -13.65 -25.06
CA PRO A 13 -15.67 -13.75 -23.88
C PRO A 13 -15.43 -14.93 -22.91
N GLN A 14 -14.32 -15.65 -23.02
CA GLN A 14 -14.06 -16.92 -22.32
C GLN A 14 -12.62 -17.04 -21.80
N ASP A 15 -11.95 -15.94 -21.48
CA ASP A 15 -10.67 -16.07 -20.78
C ASP A 15 -10.95 -16.67 -19.37
N PRO A 16 -10.33 -17.82 -19.04
CA PRO A 16 -10.57 -18.48 -17.76
C PRO A 16 -10.06 -17.62 -16.61
N ALA A 17 -10.77 -17.63 -15.48
CA ALA A 17 -10.31 -16.97 -14.26
C ALA A 17 -9.02 -17.66 -13.76
N LEU A 18 -8.14 -16.96 -13.02
CA LEU A 18 -7.00 -17.68 -12.43
C LEU A 18 -7.46 -18.72 -11.42
N SER A 19 -8.61 -18.52 -10.74
CA SER A 19 -9.20 -19.54 -9.88
C SER A 19 -9.49 -20.85 -10.59
N ASP A 20 -9.74 -20.83 -11.91
CA ASP A 20 -10.00 -22.03 -12.72
C ASP A 20 -8.74 -22.88 -12.91
N HIS A 21 -7.56 -22.28 -12.75
CA HIS A 21 -6.26 -22.96 -12.81
C HIS A 21 -5.62 -23.15 -11.43
N SER A 22 -5.87 -22.22 -10.51
CA SER A 22 -5.36 -22.28 -9.14
C SER A 22 -6.37 -21.65 -8.17
N PRO A 23 -7.17 -22.45 -7.43
CA PRO A 23 -8.18 -21.93 -6.50
C PRO A 23 -7.64 -20.96 -5.45
N LYS A 24 -6.35 -21.08 -5.08
CA LYS A 24 -5.67 -20.18 -4.13
C LYS A 24 -5.45 -18.76 -4.68
N ASP A 25 -5.57 -18.57 -5.99
CA ASP A 25 -5.35 -17.31 -6.68
C ASP A 25 -6.65 -16.50 -6.92
N ALA A 26 -7.80 -16.97 -6.42
CA ALA A 26 -9.10 -16.29 -6.52
C ALA A 26 -9.09 -14.82 -6.07
N LYS A 27 -8.22 -14.46 -5.11
CA LYS A 27 -8.03 -13.07 -4.66
C LYS A 27 -7.61 -12.12 -5.80
N TRP A 28 -6.92 -12.63 -6.81
CA TRP A 28 -6.49 -11.83 -7.97
C TRP A 28 -7.66 -11.56 -8.90
N ASP A 29 -8.59 -12.50 -9.04
CA ASP A 29 -9.83 -12.35 -9.80
C ASP A 29 -10.71 -11.24 -9.17
N GLU A 30 -10.83 -11.24 -7.84
CA GLU A 30 -11.56 -10.20 -7.10
C GLU A 30 -10.95 -8.79 -7.30
N LEU A 31 -9.62 -8.69 -7.25
CA LEU A 31 -8.89 -7.44 -7.45
C LEU A 31 -8.96 -6.93 -8.90
N ARG A 32 -8.93 -7.84 -9.88
CA ARG A 32 -9.13 -7.51 -11.29
C ARG A 32 -10.54 -6.98 -11.51
N ALA A 33 -11.55 -7.65 -10.97
CA ALA A 33 -12.95 -7.20 -11.04
C ALA A 33 -13.15 -5.84 -10.35
N SER A 34 -12.51 -5.61 -9.20
CA SER A 34 -12.49 -4.29 -8.54
C SER A 34 -11.86 -3.22 -9.42
N THR A 35 -10.72 -3.52 -10.03
CA THR A 35 -10.02 -2.60 -10.96
C THR A 35 -10.90 -2.23 -12.14
N GLU A 36 -11.62 -3.19 -12.70
CA GLU A 36 -12.56 -2.96 -13.81
C GLU A 36 -13.73 -2.07 -13.38
N ARG A 37 -14.34 -2.31 -12.22
CA ARG A 37 -15.39 -1.42 -11.67
C ARG A 37 -14.88 0.01 -11.47
N VAL A 38 -13.66 0.15 -10.95
CA VAL A 38 -13.02 1.47 -10.76
C VAL A 38 -12.81 2.17 -12.09
N SER A 39 -12.25 1.45 -13.08
CA SER A 39 -12.05 1.95 -14.43
C SER A 39 -13.36 2.48 -15.04
N GLN A 40 -14.43 1.68 -15.01
CA GLN A 40 -15.70 2.02 -15.64
C GLN A 40 -16.34 3.28 -15.06
N PHE A 41 -16.27 3.50 -13.75
CA PHE A 41 -16.85 4.74 -13.19
C PHE A 41 -15.97 5.95 -13.47
N LEU A 42 -14.63 5.82 -13.43
CA LEU A 42 -13.71 6.91 -13.80
C LEU A 42 -13.93 7.34 -15.25
N TYR A 43 -14.21 6.38 -16.12
CA TYR A 43 -14.58 6.64 -17.51
C TYR A 43 -15.88 7.47 -17.59
N ARG A 44 -16.94 7.01 -16.92
CA ARG A 44 -18.25 7.70 -16.91
C ARG A 44 -18.19 9.11 -16.33
N ALA A 45 -17.23 9.37 -15.44
CA ALA A 45 -17.03 10.69 -14.84
C ALA A 45 -16.42 11.73 -15.81
N GLY A 46 -15.81 11.30 -16.93
CA GLY A 46 -15.22 12.17 -17.97
C GLY A 46 -13.89 12.83 -17.59
N ASP A 47 -13.70 13.23 -16.34
CA ASP A 47 -12.48 13.94 -15.89
C ASP A 47 -11.23 13.03 -15.74
N PHE A 48 -11.41 11.70 -15.78
CA PHE A 48 -10.38 10.72 -15.44
C PHE A 48 -10.16 9.64 -16.52
N GLU A 49 -10.55 9.90 -17.77
CA GLU A 49 -10.48 8.94 -18.89
C GLU A 49 -9.10 8.29 -19.03
N LYS A 50 -8.00 9.05 -18.95
CA LYS A 50 -6.63 8.50 -19.03
C LYS A 50 -6.32 7.48 -17.95
N TRP A 51 -6.89 7.63 -16.75
CA TRP A 51 -6.73 6.65 -15.68
C TRP A 51 -7.68 5.48 -15.84
N ALA A 52 -8.89 5.72 -16.35
CA ALA A 52 -9.81 4.66 -16.70
C ALA A 52 -9.17 3.69 -17.72
N HIS A 53 -8.72 4.19 -18.88
CA HIS A 53 -8.08 3.36 -19.90
C HIS A 53 -6.89 2.56 -19.34
N ARG A 54 -5.98 3.24 -18.63
CA ARG A 54 -4.86 2.59 -17.96
C ARG A 54 -5.31 1.48 -17.00
N MET A 55 -6.34 1.71 -16.19
CA MET A 55 -6.84 0.70 -15.25
C MET A 55 -7.55 -0.46 -15.94
N HIS A 56 -8.26 -0.19 -17.04
CA HIS A 56 -8.89 -1.22 -17.86
C HIS A 56 -7.85 -2.18 -18.45
N ASP A 57 -6.79 -1.64 -19.05
CA ASP A 57 -5.71 -2.44 -19.66
C ASP A 57 -4.79 -3.11 -18.63
N CYS A 58 -4.85 -2.67 -17.37
CA CYS A 58 -3.99 -3.19 -16.32
C CYS A 58 -4.19 -4.69 -16.16
N THR A 59 -3.10 -5.45 -16.25
CA THR A 59 -3.09 -6.91 -16.17
C THR A 59 -3.89 -7.63 -17.25
N GLY A 60 -4.23 -6.96 -18.36
CA GLY A 60 -4.97 -7.58 -19.48
C GLY A 60 -4.25 -8.76 -20.12
N LEU A 61 -2.91 -8.77 -20.08
CA LEU A 61 -2.08 -9.88 -20.56
C LEU A 61 -1.15 -10.39 -19.45
N LEU A 62 -1.30 -11.67 -19.09
CA LEU A 62 -0.38 -12.37 -18.20
C LEU A 62 0.28 -13.57 -18.89
N ARG A 63 1.53 -13.86 -18.51
CA ARG A 63 2.19 -15.13 -18.85
C ARG A 63 2.76 -15.76 -17.59
N PHE A 64 2.57 -17.07 -17.48
CA PHE A 64 2.95 -17.87 -16.33
C PHE A 64 3.85 -19.01 -16.76
N ALA A 65 4.82 -19.35 -15.92
CA ALA A 65 5.45 -20.66 -15.95
C ALA A 65 4.65 -21.62 -15.07
N GLU A 66 4.46 -22.85 -15.54
CA GLU A 66 3.94 -23.94 -14.74
C GLU A 66 5.12 -24.69 -14.11
N LEU A 67 5.20 -24.64 -12.77
CA LEU A 67 6.23 -25.33 -12.02
C LEU A 67 5.60 -26.45 -11.20
N ALA A 68 6.01 -27.68 -11.48
CA ALA A 68 5.67 -28.83 -10.66
C ALA A 68 6.63 -28.92 -9.47
N ASP A 69 6.09 -28.96 -8.26
CA ASP A 69 6.83 -29.34 -7.07
C ASP A 69 7.22 -30.82 -7.18
N THR A 70 8.52 -31.09 -7.22
CA THR A 70 9.04 -32.46 -7.40
C THR A 70 8.79 -33.38 -6.21
N THR A 71 8.43 -32.83 -5.05
CA THR A 71 8.17 -33.57 -3.82
C THR A 71 6.68 -33.83 -3.61
N THR A 72 5.83 -32.84 -3.88
CA THR A 72 4.37 -32.96 -3.67
C THR A 72 3.61 -33.30 -4.96
N GLY A 73 4.21 -33.08 -6.13
CA GLY A 73 3.55 -33.18 -7.43
C GLY A 73 2.59 -32.02 -7.72
N GLU A 74 2.48 -31.03 -6.83
CA GLU A 74 1.60 -29.88 -7.03
C GLU A 74 2.13 -28.97 -8.14
N ILE A 75 1.26 -28.58 -9.06
CA ILE A 75 1.59 -27.60 -10.09
C ILE A 75 1.27 -26.20 -9.55
N SER A 76 2.22 -25.29 -9.68
CA SER A 76 2.06 -23.89 -9.32
C SER A 76 2.28 -22.98 -10.54
N LEU A 77 1.41 -21.98 -10.67
CA LEU A 77 1.57 -20.92 -11.65
C LEU A 77 2.50 -19.86 -11.08
N LYS A 78 3.54 -19.51 -11.82
CA LYS A 78 4.46 -18.44 -11.48
C LYS A 78 4.43 -17.35 -12.54
N LEU A 79 4.05 -16.14 -12.15
CA LEU A 79 3.94 -15.01 -13.07
C LEU A 79 5.32 -14.64 -13.64
N ARG A 80 5.41 -14.46 -14.96
CA ARG A 80 6.64 -14.11 -15.69
C ARG A 80 6.50 -12.87 -16.56
N TYR A 81 5.28 -12.54 -16.95
CA TYR A 81 4.96 -11.33 -17.68
C TYR A 81 3.60 -10.80 -17.26
N ALA A 82 3.52 -9.49 -17.09
CA ALA A 82 2.30 -8.75 -16.84
C ALA A 82 2.54 -7.29 -17.21
N GLU A 83 1.51 -6.62 -17.70
CA GLU A 83 1.54 -5.18 -17.96
C GLU A 83 0.80 -4.47 -16.83
N PHE A 84 1.50 -3.63 -16.08
CA PHE A 84 0.88 -2.87 -14.99
C PHE A 84 0.68 -1.43 -15.39
N CYS A 85 -0.49 -0.90 -15.04
CA CYS A 85 -0.80 0.47 -15.37
C CYS A 85 -0.06 1.49 -14.51
N HIS A 86 0.52 1.08 -13.37
CA HIS A 86 1.18 1.95 -12.38
C HIS A 86 0.33 3.10 -11.80
N ALA A 87 -0.97 3.11 -12.04
CA ALA A 87 -1.86 4.09 -11.42
C ALA A 87 -1.94 3.83 -9.91
N ARG A 88 -1.82 4.90 -9.10
CA ARG A 88 -1.73 4.77 -7.63
C ARG A 88 -2.93 4.10 -6.99
N HIS A 89 -4.10 4.36 -7.54
CA HIS A 89 -5.37 3.89 -6.99
C HIS A 89 -5.96 2.75 -7.82
N CYS A 90 -5.16 2.13 -8.70
CA CYS A 90 -5.54 0.87 -9.35
C CYS A 90 -5.46 -0.26 -8.30
N PRO A 91 -6.55 -0.96 -7.99
CA PRO A 91 -6.55 -2.05 -7.00
C PRO A 91 -5.48 -3.13 -7.29
N MET A 92 -5.33 -3.56 -8.56
CA MET A 92 -4.28 -4.52 -8.95
C MET A 92 -2.87 -3.98 -8.66
N CYS A 93 -2.54 -2.77 -9.11
CA CYS A 93 -1.22 -2.17 -8.86
C CYS A 93 -0.97 -1.88 -7.38
N GLN A 94 -2.00 -1.53 -6.59
CA GLN A 94 -1.88 -1.37 -5.14
C GLN A 94 -1.50 -2.69 -4.47
N LYS A 95 -2.11 -3.80 -4.89
CA LYS A 95 -1.75 -5.11 -4.36
C LYS A 95 -0.34 -5.53 -4.75
N ARG A 96 0.07 -5.35 -6.02
CA ARG A 96 1.46 -5.64 -6.42
C ARG A 96 2.46 -4.77 -5.67
N ARG A 97 2.17 -3.47 -5.47
CA ARG A 97 2.98 -2.59 -4.59
C ARG A 97 3.16 -3.17 -3.20
N GLU A 98 2.12 -3.77 -2.63
CA GLU A 98 2.19 -4.41 -1.30
C GLU A 98 3.20 -5.53 -1.25
N ILE A 99 3.17 -6.38 -2.26
CA ILE A 99 4.11 -7.48 -2.36
C ILE A 99 5.53 -6.94 -2.54
N VAL A 100 5.74 -5.97 -3.45
CA VAL A 100 7.07 -5.39 -3.67
C VAL A 100 7.63 -4.71 -2.42
N TYR A 101 6.82 -3.92 -1.69
CA TYR A 101 7.29 -3.32 -0.44
C TYR A 101 7.65 -4.36 0.61
N ARG A 102 6.89 -5.45 0.68
CA ARG A 102 7.22 -6.57 1.55
C ARG A 102 8.56 -7.17 1.19
N SER A 103 8.78 -7.51 -0.08
CA SER A 103 10.02 -8.12 -0.55
C SER A 103 11.21 -7.20 -0.30
N ARG A 104 11.12 -5.91 -0.67
CA ARG A 104 12.19 -4.92 -0.44
C ARG A 104 12.49 -4.71 1.05
N PHE A 105 11.45 -4.66 1.89
CA PHE A 105 11.65 -4.53 3.33
C PHE A 105 12.31 -5.79 3.91
N LEU A 106 11.94 -6.99 3.45
CA LEU A 106 12.57 -8.26 3.82
C LEU A 106 14.05 -8.31 3.40
N GLU A 107 14.39 -7.83 2.21
CA GLU A 107 15.78 -7.73 1.72
C GLU A 107 16.62 -6.77 2.55
N PHE A 108 16.03 -5.64 2.98
CA PHE A 108 16.71 -4.62 3.78
C PHE A 108 16.91 -5.04 5.25
N LEU A 109 16.08 -5.96 5.73
CA LEU A 109 15.96 -6.25 7.15
C LEU A 109 17.19 -6.92 7.77
N PRO A 110 17.85 -7.93 7.15
CA PRO A 110 19.04 -8.57 7.72
C PRO A 110 20.15 -7.57 8.07
N GLN A 111 20.41 -6.60 7.20
CA GLN A 111 21.39 -5.54 7.48
C GLN A 111 20.96 -4.71 8.70
N THR A 112 19.71 -4.28 8.73
CA THR A 112 19.16 -3.48 9.85
C THR A 112 19.25 -4.23 11.18
N LEU A 113 18.95 -5.53 11.19
CA LEU A 113 19.01 -6.36 12.39
C LEU A 113 20.46 -6.64 12.83
N SER A 114 21.39 -6.73 11.89
CA SER A 114 22.82 -6.84 12.21
C SER A 114 23.34 -5.58 12.90
N GLU A 115 22.95 -4.40 12.38
CA GLU A 115 23.35 -3.09 12.94
C GLU A 115 22.59 -2.76 14.24
N HIS A 116 21.35 -3.26 14.39
CA HIS A 116 20.47 -2.99 15.53
C HIS A 116 19.88 -4.29 16.12
N PRO A 117 20.70 -5.19 16.69
CA PRO A 117 20.28 -6.54 17.07
C PRO A 117 19.27 -6.58 18.21
N LYS A 118 19.17 -5.51 18.99
CA LYS A 118 18.20 -5.35 20.09
C LYS A 118 17.03 -4.45 19.73
N ALA A 119 16.89 -4.08 18.46
CA ALA A 119 15.78 -3.23 18.01
C ALA A 119 14.44 -3.84 18.41
N ARG A 120 13.53 -2.96 18.80
CA ARG A 120 12.13 -3.27 19.05
C ARG A 120 11.28 -2.40 18.15
N TRP A 121 10.05 -2.85 17.91
CA TRP A 121 9.15 -2.23 16.95
C TRP A 121 7.89 -1.74 17.64
N VAL A 122 7.41 -0.58 17.21
CA VAL A 122 6.18 0.05 17.69
C VAL A 122 5.33 0.45 16.49
N PHE A 123 4.05 0.07 16.51
CA PHE A 123 3.05 0.69 15.66
C PHE A 123 2.53 1.96 16.31
N LEU A 124 2.43 3.01 15.51
CA LEU A 124 1.82 4.27 15.88
C LEU A 124 0.88 4.70 14.76
N THR A 125 -0.40 4.89 15.10
CA THR A 125 -1.39 5.49 14.21
C THR A 125 -1.70 6.90 14.70
N LEU A 126 -1.53 7.89 13.84
CA LEU A 126 -1.79 9.30 14.13
C LEU A 126 -2.98 9.77 13.29
N THR A 127 -4.08 10.13 13.95
CA THR A 127 -5.29 10.61 13.27
C THR A 127 -5.48 12.10 13.48
N ILE A 128 -6.44 12.68 12.77
CA ILE A 128 -6.94 14.03 13.00
C ILE A 128 -8.49 13.99 12.96
N PRO A 129 -9.18 15.05 13.39
CA PRO A 129 -10.61 15.18 13.14
C PRO A 129 -10.92 15.05 11.65
N ASN A 130 -12.07 14.45 11.31
CA ASN A 130 -12.47 14.28 9.93
C ASN A 130 -12.62 15.64 9.24
N VAL A 131 -12.20 15.70 7.99
CA VAL A 131 -12.20 16.92 7.18
C VAL A 131 -13.08 16.73 5.94
N PRO A 132 -13.65 17.80 5.36
CA PRO A 132 -14.21 17.73 4.02
C PRO A 132 -13.16 17.22 3.03
N VAL A 133 -13.56 16.34 2.11
CA VAL A 133 -12.64 15.72 1.14
C VAL A 133 -11.97 16.77 0.27
N GLU A 134 -12.66 17.87 -0.04
CA GLU A 134 -12.17 19.03 -0.80
C GLU A 134 -11.00 19.76 -0.11
N SER A 135 -10.87 19.62 1.21
CA SER A 135 -9.77 20.19 2.01
C SER A 135 -8.59 19.23 2.18
N LEU A 136 -8.72 17.98 1.71
CA LEU A 136 -7.79 16.89 2.01
C LEU A 136 -6.35 17.20 1.59
N ARG A 137 -6.13 17.84 0.43
CA ARG A 137 -4.76 18.18 -0.02
C ARG A 137 -4.05 19.08 0.98
N ASP A 138 -4.70 20.13 1.45
CA ASP A 138 -4.11 21.10 2.38
C ASP A 138 -4.01 20.55 3.80
N THR A 139 -4.96 19.71 4.19
CA THR A 139 -4.87 18.89 5.40
C THR A 139 -3.63 17.98 5.36
N LEU A 140 -3.40 17.24 4.28
CA LEU A 140 -2.24 16.36 4.15
C LEU A 140 -0.92 17.15 4.14
N LYS A 141 -0.86 18.33 3.51
CA LYS A 141 0.30 19.23 3.61
C LYS A 141 0.55 19.63 5.07
N SER A 142 -0.51 19.99 5.80
CA SER A 142 -0.43 20.37 7.21
C SER A 142 0.03 19.21 8.09
N MET A 143 -0.48 18.00 7.85
CA MET A 143 -0.05 16.79 8.54
C MET A 143 1.42 16.46 8.27
N ASN A 144 1.91 16.64 7.03
CA ASN A 144 3.33 16.48 6.73
C ASN A 144 4.19 17.52 7.48
N ALA A 145 3.76 18.77 7.56
CA ALA A 145 4.46 19.79 8.34
C ALA A 145 4.44 19.48 9.85
N ALA A 146 3.32 18.95 10.36
CA ALA A 146 3.20 18.49 11.75
C ALA A 146 4.12 17.32 12.03
N TRP A 147 4.27 16.38 11.10
CA TRP A 147 5.22 15.28 11.20
C TRP A 147 6.66 15.79 11.41
N GLN A 148 7.08 16.81 10.65
CA GLN A 148 8.40 17.42 10.80
C GLN A 148 8.62 18.07 12.18
N ARG A 149 7.56 18.52 12.84
CA ARG A 149 7.61 19.00 14.24
C ARG A 149 7.62 17.82 15.21
N PHE A 150 6.80 16.80 14.94
CA PHE A 150 6.60 15.62 15.76
C PHE A 150 7.89 14.81 15.95
N VAL A 151 8.64 14.59 14.87
CA VAL A 151 9.92 13.86 14.93
C VAL A 151 11.02 14.60 15.72
N LYS A 152 10.83 15.89 16.00
CA LYS A 152 11.74 16.73 16.81
C LYS A 152 11.35 16.78 18.29
N ARG A 153 10.21 16.20 18.68
CA ARG A 153 9.73 16.20 20.06
C ARG A 153 10.61 15.31 20.94
N LYS A 154 10.72 15.66 22.23
CA LYS A 154 11.51 14.87 23.19
C LYS A 154 11.04 13.43 23.30
N GLU A 155 9.73 13.18 23.18
CA GLU A 155 9.11 11.87 23.22
C GLU A 155 9.52 11.00 22.02
N PHE A 156 9.83 11.63 20.87
CA PHE A 156 10.29 10.94 19.66
C PHE A 156 11.81 10.69 19.67
N LYS A 157 12.57 11.29 20.60
CA LYS A 157 14.05 11.23 20.62
C LYS A 157 14.63 9.81 20.66
N ALA A 158 13.90 8.86 21.26
CA ALA A 158 14.33 7.47 21.36
C ALA A 158 14.07 6.65 20.08
N VAL A 159 13.33 7.18 19.11
CA VAL A 159 13.07 6.52 17.83
C VAL A 159 14.32 6.64 16.94
N THR A 160 14.93 5.50 16.62
CA THR A 160 16.18 5.43 15.83
C THR A 160 15.94 5.27 14.33
N GLY A 161 14.75 4.81 13.95
CA GLY A 161 14.31 4.70 12.57
C GLY A 161 12.80 4.69 12.49
N TRP A 162 12.23 5.15 11.39
CA TRP A 162 10.79 5.13 11.20
C TRP A 162 10.43 5.01 9.73
N ILE A 163 9.27 4.42 9.50
CA ILE A 163 8.54 4.49 8.24
C ILE A 163 7.15 5.01 8.55
N ARG A 164 6.62 5.85 7.67
CA ARG A 164 5.27 6.39 7.74
C ARG A 164 4.58 6.29 6.40
N THR A 165 3.33 5.82 6.42
CA THR A 165 2.40 5.92 5.31
C THR A 165 1.19 6.77 5.62
N THR A 166 0.53 7.20 4.56
CA THR A 166 -0.72 7.97 4.61
C THR A 166 -1.84 7.05 4.15
N GLU A 167 -2.85 6.87 4.99
CA GLU A 167 -4.12 6.22 4.64
C GLU A 167 -5.23 7.26 4.75
N VAL A 168 -6.22 7.17 3.87
CA VAL A 168 -7.42 7.98 3.90
C VAL A 168 -8.62 7.07 3.79
N THR A 169 -9.49 7.12 4.80
CA THR A 169 -10.77 6.43 4.80
C THR A 169 -11.91 7.44 4.64
N ARG A 170 -13.07 6.98 4.18
CA ARG A 170 -14.30 7.77 4.14
C ARG A 170 -14.99 7.72 5.50
N GLU A 171 -15.54 8.85 5.95
CA GLU A 171 -16.38 8.84 7.14
C GLU A 171 -17.70 8.08 6.87
N ALA A 172 -18.08 7.19 7.79
CA ALA A 172 -19.30 6.40 7.63
C ALA A 172 -20.61 7.21 7.81
N LYS A 173 -20.59 8.29 8.61
CA LYS A 173 -21.79 9.03 9.03
C LYS A 173 -22.06 10.31 8.22
N ARG A 174 -21.01 11.03 7.79
CA ARG A 174 -21.13 12.29 7.06
C ARG A 174 -20.59 12.12 5.65
N LYS A 175 -21.44 12.37 4.65
CA LYS A 175 -21.05 12.38 3.24
C LYS A 175 -20.04 13.50 2.97
N GLY A 176 -19.12 13.27 2.03
CA GLY A 176 -18.10 14.26 1.68
C GLY A 176 -16.96 14.41 2.70
N TYR A 177 -16.91 13.63 3.78
CA TYR A 177 -15.84 13.71 4.77
C TYR A 177 -14.81 12.58 4.61
N ALA A 178 -13.54 12.95 4.78
CA ALA A 178 -12.38 12.08 4.77
C ALA A 178 -11.75 12.01 6.18
N HIS A 179 -11.15 10.87 6.48
CA HIS A 179 -10.38 10.62 7.69
C HIS A 179 -8.94 10.26 7.34
N PRO A 180 -8.08 11.27 7.08
CA PRO A 180 -6.67 11.03 6.83
C PRO A 180 -5.95 10.67 8.12
N HIS A 181 -5.07 9.69 8.05
CA HIS A 181 -4.26 9.26 9.17
C HIS A 181 -2.91 8.74 8.70
N PHE A 182 -1.95 8.77 9.61
CA PHE A 182 -0.63 8.20 9.39
C PHE A 182 -0.48 6.89 10.13
N HIS A 183 -0.07 5.86 9.41
CA HIS A 183 0.44 4.63 10.00
C HIS A 183 1.95 4.68 10.01
N CYS A 184 2.53 4.42 11.18
CA CYS A 184 3.96 4.50 11.40
C CYS A 184 4.47 3.17 11.98
N LEU A 185 5.56 2.66 11.41
CA LEU A 185 6.42 1.68 12.08
C LEU A 185 7.62 2.43 12.65
N LEU A 186 7.82 2.34 13.96
CA LEU A 186 8.94 2.95 14.66
C LEU A 186 9.91 1.86 15.14
N MET A 187 11.20 2.06 14.85
CA MET A 187 12.29 1.29 15.41
C MET A 187 12.81 2.01 16.66
N VAL A 188 12.82 1.30 17.79
CA VAL A 188 13.13 1.86 19.10
C VAL A 188 14.06 0.90 19.88
N PRO A 189 14.90 1.40 20.80
CA PRO A 189 15.66 0.55 21.70
C PRO A 189 14.75 -0.12 22.74
N PRO A 190 15.18 -1.22 23.40
CA PRO A 190 14.40 -1.86 24.46
C PRO A 190 14.04 -0.90 25.61
N SER A 191 14.90 0.08 25.88
CA SER A 191 14.69 1.11 26.91
C SER A 191 13.50 2.04 26.62
N PHE A 192 12.96 2.05 25.40
CA PHE A 192 11.73 2.78 25.07
C PHE A 192 10.53 2.31 25.90
N PHE A 193 10.50 1.02 26.27
CA PHE A 193 9.40 0.44 27.04
C PHE A 193 9.59 0.52 28.57
N ASN A 194 10.75 1.03 29.03
CA ASN A 194 11.12 0.97 30.44
C ASN A 194 11.43 2.37 31.01
N GLY A 195 11.02 2.61 32.26
CA GLY A 195 11.47 3.76 33.05
C GLY A 195 11.04 5.14 32.53
N LYS A 196 11.96 6.11 32.56
CA LYS A 196 11.71 7.55 32.32
C LYS A 196 11.38 7.92 30.86
N ASN A 197 11.67 7.05 29.90
CA ASN A 197 11.46 7.31 28.46
C ASN A 197 10.14 6.76 27.93
N TYR A 198 9.42 5.96 28.73
CA TYR A 198 8.12 5.44 28.34
C TYR A 198 7.10 6.58 28.23
N THR A 199 6.49 6.71 27.05
CA THR A 199 5.49 7.74 26.78
C THR A 199 4.11 7.08 26.64
N LYS A 200 3.18 7.45 27.53
CA LYS A 200 1.80 6.97 27.50
C LYS A 200 1.08 7.43 26.22
N GLN A 201 0.08 6.66 25.77
CA GLN A 201 -0.71 6.99 24.58
C GLN A 201 -1.35 8.39 24.64
N SER A 202 -1.89 8.78 25.81
CA SER A 202 -2.45 10.13 26.00
C SER A 202 -1.43 11.23 25.70
N ARG A 203 -0.17 11.01 26.08
CA ARG A 203 0.90 11.96 25.81
C ARG A 203 1.26 12.03 24.33
N TRP A 204 1.24 10.90 23.62
CA TRP A 204 1.38 10.87 22.16
C TRP A 204 0.26 11.64 21.45
N ALA A 205 -0.98 11.53 21.95
CA ALA A 205 -2.13 12.25 21.44
C ALA A 205 -1.99 13.76 21.61
N GLU A 206 -1.64 14.21 22.83
CA GLU A 206 -1.39 15.62 23.16
C GLU A 206 -0.33 16.22 22.23
N ILE A 207 0.87 15.61 22.15
CA ILE A 207 1.94 16.18 21.34
C ILE A 207 1.63 16.15 19.84
N TRP A 208 0.86 15.16 19.38
CA TRP A 208 0.40 15.14 18.00
C TRP A 208 -0.59 16.27 17.72
N GLY A 209 -1.55 16.50 18.63
CA GLY A 209 -2.47 17.64 18.58
C GLY A 209 -1.74 18.98 18.58
N GLU A 210 -0.78 19.17 19.49
CA GLU A 210 0.09 20.35 19.53
C GLU A 210 0.88 20.53 18.23
N CYS A 211 1.47 19.44 17.70
CA CYS A 211 2.19 19.48 16.44
C CYS A 211 1.26 19.79 15.28
N MET A 212 0.03 19.29 15.25
CA MET A 212 -0.99 19.63 14.27
C MET A 212 -1.58 21.03 14.47
N ARG A 213 -1.40 21.63 15.65
CA ARG A 213 -2.04 22.88 16.09
C ARG A 213 -3.56 22.76 16.11
N LEU A 214 -4.05 21.66 16.70
CA LEU A 214 -5.47 21.42 16.89
C LEU A 214 -5.93 22.00 18.24
N ASP A 215 -7.16 22.49 18.28
CA ASP A 215 -7.84 22.89 19.52
C ASP A 215 -8.38 21.69 20.31
N VAL A 216 -8.24 20.48 19.75
CA VAL A 216 -8.70 19.21 20.33
C VAL A 216 -7.55 18.21 20.38
N VAL A 217 -7.58 17.31 21.37
CA VAL A 217 -6.65 16.18 21.43
C VAL A 217 -7.14 15.10 20.46
N PRO A 218 -6.38 14.77 19.40
CA PRO A 218 -6.79 13.76 18.43
C PRO A 218 -6.69 12.34 18.99
N SER A 219 -7.28 11.37 18.29
CA SER A 219 -7.07 9.96 18.61
C SER A 219 -5.73 9.48 18.06
N VAL A 220 -5.00 8.71 18.86
CA VAL A 220 -3.80 7.99 18.43
C VAL A 220 -3.85 6.58 18.99
N ASP A 221 -3.23 5.64 18.30
CA ASP A 221 -3.05 4.27 18.76
C ASP A 221 -1.55 3.96 18.75
N ILE A 222 -1.00 3.52 19.88
CA ILE A 222 0.42 3.15 19.99
C ILE A 222 0.58 1.80 20.66
N ARG A 223 1.20 0.85 19.97
CA ARG A 223 1.31 -0.54 20.44
C ARG A 223 2.67 -1.13 20.11
N ALA A 224 3.24 -1.87 21.06
CA ALA A 224 4.42 -2.68 20.80
C ALA A 224 4.08 -3.82 19.83
N VAL A 225 4.95 -4.05 18.85
CA VAL A 225 4.84 -5.25 18.01
C VAL A 225 5.25 -6.47 18.82
N LYS A 226 4.35 -7.44 18.94
CA LYS A 226 4.61 -8.75 19.54
C LYS A 226 5.12 -9.71 18.46
N GLY A 227 5.91 -10.74 18.79
CA GLY A 227 6.23 -11.80 17.81
C GLY A 227 7.40 -11.50 16.85
N GLY A 228 8.41 -10.76 17.31
CA GLY A 228 9.65 -10.58 16.55
C GLY A 228 9.49 -9.69 15.31
N VAL A 229 10.48 -9.77 14.43
CA VAL A 229 10.58 -8.89 13.26
C VAL A 229 9.61 -9.28 12.14
N ASP A 230 9.30 -10.56 11.99
CA ASP A 230 8.39 -11.06 10.94
C ASP A 230 6.99 -10.52 11.10
N LYS A 231 6.51 -10.40 12.35
CA LYS A 231 5.22 -9.75 12.61
C LYS A 231 5.29 -8.25 12.35
N ALA A 232 6.43 -7.62 12.67
CA ALA A 232 6.63 -6.20 12.36
C ALA A 232 6.53 -5.99 10.84
N ILE A 233 7.19 -6.83 10.03
CA ILE A 233 7.09 -6.81 8.56
C ILE A 233 5.64 -6.95 8.12
N LEU A 234 4.92 -7.97 8.58
CA LEU A 234 3.56 -8.25 8.13
C LEU A 234 2.58 -7.12 8.47
N GLU A 235 2.63 -6.60 9.69
CA GLU A 235 1.78 -5.49 10.11
C GLU A 235 2.15 -4.19 9.36
N THR A 236 3.43 -4.01 9.06
CA THR A 236 3.96 -2.83 8.36
C THR A 236 3.56 -2.81 6.89
N VAL A 237 3.73 -3.93 6.18
CA VAL A 237 3.37 -4.10 4.77
C VAL A 237 1.90 -3.83 4.53
N LYS A 238 1.01 -4.34 5.40
CA LYS A 238 -0.43 -4.10 5.31
C LYS A 238 -0.76 -2.60 5.31
N THR A 239 -0.02 -1.81 6.08
CA THR A 239 -0.21 -0.36 6.17
C THR A 239 0.49 0.43 5.07
N PHE A 240 1.36 -0.20 4.28
CA PHE A 240 2.19 0.52 3.31
C PHE A 240 1.50 0.91 2.01
N THR A 241 0.33 0.33 1.72
CA THR A 241 -0.07 0.14 0.32
C THR A 241 -1.45 0.65 -0.02
N TYR A 242 -2.40 0.53 0.90
CA TYR A 242 -3.71 1.12 0.74
C TYR A 242 -3.66 2.57 1.20
N SER A 243 -3.35 3.46 0.27
CA SER A 243 -3.66 4.90 0.42
C SER A 243 -5.16 5.14 0.67
N VAL A 244 -5.99 4.20 0.20
CA VAL A 244 -7.43 4.06 0.36
C VAL A 244 -7.75 2.61 -0.01
N LYS A 245 -8.74 2.00 0.66
CA LYS A 245 -9.13 0.61 0.37
C LYS A 245 -10.03 0.52 -0.86
N PRO A 246 -9.97 -0.56 -1.67
CA PRO A 246 -10.84 -0.73 -2.84
C PRO A 246 -12.33 -0.58 -2.52
N GLU A 247 -12.79 -1.11 -1.39
CA GLU A 247 -14.20 -1.01 -0.98
C GLU A 247 -14.61 0.44 -0.70
N THR A 248 -13.65 1.29 -0.28
CA THR A 248 -13.90 2.73 -0.09
C THR A 248 -14.02 3.46 -1.43
N LEU A 249 -13.21 3.07 -2.42
CA LEU A 249 -13.29 3.63 -3.78
C LEU A 249 -14.63 3.30 -4.45
N GLU A 250 -15.14 2.10 -4.22
CA GLU A 250 -16.37 1.62 -4.86
C GLU A 250 -17.64 2.13 -4.16
N ALA A 251 -17.58 2.44 -2.87
CA ALA A 251 -18.75 2.80 -2.07
C ALA A 251 -19.32 4.20 -2.34
N ASP A 252 -18.53 5.10 -2.94
CA ASP A 252 -18.92 6.50 -3.17
C ASP A 252 -18.11 7.11 -4.33
N GLN A 253 -18.71 7.14 -5.51
CA GLN A 253 -18.03 7.60 -6.72
C GLN A 253 -17.71 9.10 -6.65
N GLU A 254 -18.63 9.94 -6.17
CA GLU A 254 -18.41 11.39 -6.06
C GLU A 254 -17.26 11.70 -5.10
N TRP A 255 -17.27 11.08 -3.90
CA TRP A 255 -16.17 11.23 -2.95
C TRP A 255 -14.85 10.74 -3.53
N THR A 256 -14.87 9.63 -4.29
CA THR A 256 -13.67 9.05 -4.88
C THR A 256 -13.05 9.93 -5.95
N LEU A 257 -13.87 10.53 -6.81
CA LEU A 257 -13.42 11.48 -7.82
C LEU A 257 -12.73 12.68 -7.15
N GLU A 258 -13.33 13.21 -6.08
CA GLU A 258 -12.71 14.33 -5.36
C GLU A 258 -11.43 13.91 -4.61
N TYR A 259 -11.45 12.75 -3.95
CA TYR A 259 -10.26 12.16 -3.34
C TYR A 259 -9.11 12.06 -4.36
N PHE A 260 -9.39 11.60 -5.58
CA PHE A 260 -8.43 11.50 -6.68
C PHE A 260 -7.81 12.85 -7.05
N ARG A 261 -8.62 13.91 -7.18
CA ARG A 261 -8.12 15.28 -7.41
C ARG A 261 -7.20 15.74 -6.28
N GLN A 262 -7.60 15.47 -5.04
CA GLN A 262 -6.93 15.96 -3.84
C GLN A 262 -5.59 15.29 -3.58
N VAL A 263 -5.46 14.00 -3.88
CA VAL A 263 -4.23 13.23 -3.60
C VAL A 263 -3.26 13.14 -4.78
N HIS A 264 -3.68 13.61 -5.97
CA HIS A 264 -2.87 13.59 -7.18
C HIS A 264 -1.49 14.24 -6.94
N LYS A 265 -0.43 13.54 -7.37
CA LYS A 265 0.99 13.93 -7.24
C LYS A 265 1.50 14.16 -5.81
N LEU A 266 0.74 13.78 -4.77
CA LEU A 266 1.26 13.80 -3.40
C LEU A 266 2.14 12.58 -3.14
N ARG A 267 3.02 12.60 -2.13
CA ARG A 267 3.79 11.41 -1.71
C ARG A 267 3.15 10.80 -0.46
N PHE A 268 2.90 9.49 -0.49
CA PHE A 268 2.13 8.79 0.55
C PHE A 268 2.98 7.92 1.49
N ILE A 269 4.28 7.75 1.18
CA ILE A 269 5.22 7.00 2.00
C ILE A 269 6.47 7.83 2.26
N ALA A 270 6.99 7.78 3.47
CA ALA A 270 8.24 8.40 3.87
C ALA A 270 8.95 7.51 4.89
N ALA A 271 10.27 7.57 4.91
CA ALA A 271 11.09 6.89 5.89
C ALA A 271 12.19 7.81 6.41
N GLY A 272 12.75 7.50 7.57
CA GLY A 272 13.81 8.28 8.19
C GLY A 272 14.59 7.51 9.25
N GLY A 273 15.68 8.12 9.71
CA GLY A 273 16.65 7.47 10.61
C GLY A 273 17.29 6.25 9.95
N ALA A 274 17.47 5.18 10.72
CA ALA A 274 18.05 3.92 10.24
C ALA A 274 17.23 3.23 9.13
N LEU A 275 15.95 3.57 8.98
CA LEU A 275 15.07 2.97 7.95
C LEU A 275 14.94 3.83 6.69
N LYS A 276 15.69 4.92 6.56
CA LYS A 276 15.56 5.88 5.44
C LYS A 276 15.70 5.22 4.06
N ASP A 277 16.52 4.17 3.96
CA ASP A 277 16.84 3.47 2.72
C ASP A 277 15.97 2.20 2.52
N ALA A 278 15.14 1.85 3.50
CA ALA A 278 14.25 0.69 3.45
C ALA A 278 13.18 0.79 2.34
N ILE A 279 12.86 2.03 1.93
CA ILE A 279 11.86 2.32 0.91
C ILE A 279 12.49 3.26 -0.11
N ARG A 280 13.10 2.65 -1.13
CA ARG A 280 13.44 3.36 -2.38
C ARG A 280 12.17 3.89 -3.04
N SER A 281 12.28 4.97 -3.82
CA SER A 281 11.13 5.72 -4.34
C SER A 281 10.14 4.85 -5.13
N ILE A 282 8.83 5.08 -4.89
CA ILE A 282 7.72 4.46 -5.63
C ILE A 282 7.82 4.75 -7.14
N ASP A 283 8.34 5.93 -7.49
CA ASP A 283 8.31 6.47 -8.85
C ASP A 283 9.23 5.73 -9.83
N SER A 284 10.04 4.77 -9.35
CA SER A 284 10.96 3.97 -10.16
C SER A 284 10.59 2.49 -10.25
N MET A 285 9.40 2.10 -9.79
CA MET A 285 9.02 0.68 -9.76
C MET A 285 8.57 0.20 -11.15
N THR A 286 9.27 -0.81 -11.67
CA THR A 286 9.02 -1.39 -13.00
C THR A 286 8.00 -2.53 -12.95
N ASP A 287 7.56 -3.00 -14.12
CA ASP A 287 6.78 -4.25 -14.21
C ASP A 287 7.59 -5.44 -13.71
N GLU A 288 8.90 -5.46 -13.98
CA GLU A 288 9.81 -6.49 -13.48
C GLU A 288 9.85 -6.53 -11.95
N ASP A 289 9.99 -5.37 -11.30
CA ASP A 289 9.87 -5.26 -9.83
C ASP A 289 8.52 -5.79 -9.36
N MET A 290 7.45 -5.42 -10.05
CA MET A 290 6.10 -5.89 -9.74
C MET A 290 5.88 -7.35 -10.09
N ILE A 291 6.75 -8.08 -10.78
CA ILE A 291 6.59 -9.52 -11.07
C ILE A 291 7.44 -10.34 -10.11
N TYR A 292 8.72 -9.97 -9.97
CA TYR A 292 9.69 -10.76 -9.22
C TYR A 292 9.79 -10.27 -7.78
N THR A 293 9.28 -11.10 -6.89
CA THR A 293 9.13 -10.83 -5.46
C THR A 293 9.64 -12.02 -4.66
N ASP A 294 9.74 -11.89 -3.33
CA ASP A 294 10.26 -12.97 -2.46
C ASP A 294 9.49 -14.30 -2.60
N ASP A 295 8.19 -14.25 -2.92
CA ASP A 295 7.32 -15.40 -3.18
C ASP A 295 7.26 -15.83 -4.67
N ASN A 296 7.85 -15.04 -5.57
CA ASN A 296 7.95 -15.30 -7.00
C ASN A 296 9.33 -14.86 -7.52
N PRO A 297 10.42 -15.56 -7.13
CA PRO A 297 11.77 -15.16 -7.52
C PRO A 297 11.97 -15.27 -9.03
N LYS A 298 12.90 -14.46 -9.55
CA LYS A 298 13.34 -14.54 -10.95
C LYS A 298 14.00 -15.90 -11.20
N PRO A 299 13.67 -16.61 -12.30
CA PRO A 299 14.26 -17.91 -12.56
C PRO A 299 15.76 -17.79 -12.87
N GLU A 300 16.56 -18.73 -12.38
CA GLU A 300 18.02 -18.78 -12.60
C GLU A 300 18.38 -19.19 -14.04
N ALA A 301 17.49 -19.94 -14.70
CA ALA A 301 17.62 -20.38 -16.09
C ALA A 301 16.33 -20.09 -16.86
N PRO A 302 16.39 -19.92 -18.20
CA PRO A 302 15.19 -19.73 -19.01
C PRO A 302 14.22 -20.91 -18.89
N GLU A 303 12.96 -20.62 -18.57
CA GLU A 303 11.88 -21.61 -18.58
C GLU A 303 11.43 -21.87 -20.03
N LYS A 304 11.18 -23.13 -20.36
CA LYS A 304 10.97 -23.56 -21.75
C LYS A 304 9.57 -23.28 -22.29
N GLU A 305 8.56 -23.21 -21.43
CA GLU A 305 7.16 -23.00 -21.80
C GLU A 305 6.51 -22.01 -20.85
N LEU A 306 5.88 -20.98 -21.42
CA LEU A 306 5.06 -20.02 -20.69
C LEU A 306 3.62 -20.16 -21.16
N ARG A 307 2.72 -20.45 -20.23
CA ARG A 307 1.29 -20.40 -20.46
C ARG A 307 0.82 -18.94 -20.48
N GLN A 308 0.18 -18.53 -21.56
CA GLN A 308 -0.46 -17.22 -21.64
C GLN A 308 -1.87 -17.33 -21.04
N LEU A 309 -2.18 -16.46 -20.09
CA LEU A 309 -3.51 -16.32 -19.51
C LEU A 309 -3.89 -14.84 -19.66
N GLY A 310 -5.01 -14.58 -20.32
CA GLY A 310 -5.61 -13.25 -20.32
C GLY A 310 -6.40 -13.07 -19.03
N TYR A 311 -6.37 -11.87 -18.46
CA TYR A 311 -7.41 -11.45 -17.54
C TYR A 311 -8.29 -10.46 -18.28
N SER A 312 -9.37 -10.99 -18.83
CA SER A 312 -10.46 -10.21 -19.37
C SER A 312 -11.18 -9.47 -18.24
#